data_AF-A0A937XSP6-F1
#
_entry.id   AF-A0A937XSP6-F1
#
_cell.length_a   1.000
_cell.length_b   1.000
_cell.length_c   1.000
_cell.angle_alpha   90.00
_cell.angle_beta   90.00
_cell.angle_gamma   90.00
#
_symmetry.space_group_name_H-M   'P 1'
#
loop_
_entity.id
_entity.type
_entity.pdbx_description
1 polymer ?
#
loop_
_entity_poly.entity_id
_entity_poly.type
_entity_poly.pdbx_seq_one_letter_code
_entity_poly.pdbx_strand_id
1 'polypeptide(L)'
;GVRVLVTNKPGANGTIGLSQVASAKPDGYVLGMAYGAPLTISPHTMKLSYGVDDFTPITQLTGGTALIFCVKPDFPASNGKEFVEHVKQNPDKYSYGNDGVGALVQ
;
A
#
# COMPACT_ATOMS: atom_id res chain seq x y z
N GLY A 1 18.94 1.37 25.95
CA GLY A 1 18.14 0.90 24.80
C GLY A 1 16.92 0.19 25.32
N VAL A 2 15.80 0.27 24.61
CA VAL A 2 14.55 -0.45 24.93
C VAL A 2 14.28 -1.51 23.85
N ARG A 3 13.53 -2.57 24.19
CA ARG A 3 13.13 -3.59 23.22
C ARG A 3 12.05 -3.03 22.29
N VAL A 4 12.21 -3.25 20.99
CA VAL A 4 11.19 -2.95 19.97
C VAL A 4 10.51 -4.24 19.57
N LEU A 5 9.18 -4.33 19.73
CA LEU A 5 8.38 -5.47 19.27
C LEU A 5 7.70 -5.10 17.95
N VAL A 6 7.99 -5.87 16.90
CA VAL A 6 7.34 -5.70 15.60
C VAL A 6 6.09 -6.58 15.56
N THR A 7 4.94 -5.97 15.22
CA THR A 7 3.68 -6.68 14.99
C THR A 7 3.11 -6.27 13.65
N ASN A 8 2.87 -7.23 12.76
CA ASN A 8 2.21 -6.96 11.49
C ASN A 8 0.69 -6.87 11.69
N LYS A 9 0.10 -5.75 11.26
CA LYS A 9 -1.35 -5.51 11.25
C LYS A 9 -1.83 -5.28 9.81
N PRO A 10 -1.98 -6.36 9.00
CA PRO A 10 -2.32 -6.24 7.60
C PRO A 10 -3.81 -5.94 7.37
N GLY A 11 -4.15 -5.59 6.13
CA GLY A 11 -5.53 -5.46 5.64
C GLY A 11 -5.91 -4.03 5.30
N ALA A 12 -6.85 -3.92 4.34
CA ALA A 12 -7.37 -2.67 3.80
C ALA A 12 -6.27 -1.65 3.45
N ASN A 13 -5.29 -2.06 2.64
CA ASN A 13 -4.20 -1.17 2.20
C ASN A 13 -3.39 -0.55 3.37
N GLY A 14 -3.27 -1.28 4.50
CA GLY A 14 -2.54 -0.82 5.70
C GLY A 14 -3.34 0.11 6.62
N THR A 15 -4.56 0.49 6.25
CA THR A 15 -5.40 1.42 7.04
C THR A 15 -5.78 0.85 8.41
N ILE A 16 -5.93 -0.48 8.54
CA ILE A 16 -6.23 -1.13 9.83
C ILE A 16 -5.10 -0.89 10.84
N GLY A 17 -3.85 -1.04 10.41
CA GLY A 17 -2.68 -0.77 11.26
C GLY A 17 -2.58 0.70 11.64
N LEU A 18 -2.79 1.60 10.67
CA LEU A 18 -2.73 3.04 10.94
C LEU A 18 -3.87 3.55 11.84
N SER A 19 -5.08 2.99 11.73
CA SER A 19 -6.17 3.28 12.67
C SER A 19 -5.81 2.93 14.11
N GLN A 20 -5.09 1.82 14.33
CA GLN A 20 -4.61 1.45 15.67
C GLN A 20 -3.55 2.40 16.19
N VAL A 21 -2.64 2.86 15.32
CA VAL A 21 -1.59 3.83 15.66
C VAL A 21 -2.22 5.19 16.00
N ALA A 22 -3.15 5.69 15.18
CA ALA A 22 -3.85 6.95 15.43
C ALA A 22 -4.67 6.93 16.73
N SER A 23 -5.20 5.78 17.12
CA SER A 23 -5.96 5.61 18.36
C SER A 23 -5.09 5.36 19.60
N ALA A 24 -3.78 5.19 19.44
CA ALA A 24 -2.87 4.90 20.54
C ALA A 24 -2.61 6.14 21.40
N LYS A 25 -2.11 5.92 22.63
CA LYS A 25 -1.62 7.04 23.45
C LYS A 25 -0.43 7.70 22.74
N PRO A 26 -0.38 9.04 22.62
CA PRO A 26 0.73 9.74 21.98
C PRO A 26 1.94 9.86 22.93
N ASP A 27 2.39 8.73 23.48
CA ASP A 27 3.51 8.65 24.44
C ASP A 27 4.81 8.12 23.82
N GLY A 28 4.80 7.86 22.50
CA GLY A 28 5.97 7.42 21.73
C GLY A 28 6.25 5.92 21.78
N TYR A 29 5.45 5.11 22.47
CA TYR A 29 5.65 3.65 22.56
C TYR A 29 4.94 2.86 21.46
N VAL A 30 4.02 3.48 20.72
CA VAL A 30 3.37 2.91 19.53
C VAL A 30 3.78 3.71 18.32
N LEU A 31 4.50 3.05 17.39
CA LEU A 31 4.95 3.64 16.13
C LEU A 31 4.29 2.91 14.97
N GLY A 32 3.87 3.68 13.97
CA GLY A 32 3.35 3.16 12.71
C GLY A 32 4.38 3.26 11.59
N MET A 33 4.55 2.19 10.82
CA MET A 33 5.18 2.28 9.51
C MET A 33 4.09 2.55 8.47
N ALA A 34 4.21 3.68 7.78
CA ALA A 34 3.30 4.08 6.73
C ALA A 34 4.03 4.19 5.37
N TYR A 35 3.28 4.02 4.30
CA TYR A 35 3.67 4.38 2.93
C TYR A 35 2.59 5.29 2.34
N GLY A 36 2.76 5.71 1.08
CA GLY A 36 1.90 6.73 0.47
C GLY A 36 0.41 6.40 0.50
N ALA A 37 0.00 5.22 0.04
CA ALA A 37 -1.41 4.91 -0.24
C ALA A 37 -2.36 5.08 0.96
N PRO A 38 -2.09 4.54 2.18
CA PRO A 38 -2.99 4.70 3.32
C PRO A 38 -3.08 6.12 3.87
N LEU A 39 -2.13 7.00 3.55
CA LEU A 39 -2.13 8.41 3.96
C LEU A 39 -2.70 9.34 2.88
N THR A 40 -2.55 9.02 1.60
CA THR A 40 -2.89 9.95 0.50
C THR A 40 -4.00 9.48 -0.42
N ILE A 41 -4.31 8.17 -0.50
CA ILE A 41 -5.35 7.65 -1.40
C ILE A 41 -6.54 7.11 -0.63
N SER A 42 -6.30 6.34 0.43
CA SER A 42 -7.36 5.78 1.26
C SER A 42 -8.33 6.84 1.80
N PRO A 43 -7.91 8.05 2.23
CA PRO A 43 -8.84 9.09 2.66
C PRO A 43 -9.84 9.56 1.58
N HIS A 44 -9.52 9.35 0.29
CA HIS A 44 -10.38 9.73 -0.82
C HIS A 44 -11.24 8.59 -1.37
N THR A 45 -10.93 7.34 -1.00
CA THR A 45 -11.56 6.14 -1.58
C THR A 45 -12.38 5.35 -0.57
N MET A 46 -12.20 5.59 0.73
CA MET A 46 -12.97 4.95 1.80
C MET A 46 -13.07 5.85 3.03
N LYS A 47 -14.05 5.57 3.90
CA LYS A 47 -14.20 6.27 5.18
C LYS A 47 -13.18 5.73 6.19
N LEU A 48 -12.34 6.61 6.70
CA LEU A 48 -11.30 6.29 7.68
C LEU A 48 -11.64 6.85 9.07
N SER A 49 -11.03 6.26 10.09
CA SER A 49 -11.12 6.74 11.48
C SER A 49 -10.00 7.72 11.84
N TYR A 50 -9.17 8.11 10.87
CA TYR A 50 -8.02 8.99 11.04
C TYR A 50 -7.90 9.95 9.85
N GLY A 51 -7.24 11.08 10.06
CA GLY A 51 -6.71 12.00 9.05
C GLY A 51 -5.18 11.97 9.01
N VAL A 52 -4.59 12.64 8.02
CA VAL A 52 -3.14 12.77 7.90
C VAL A 52 -2.54 13.53 9.10
N ASP A 53 -3.30 14.49 9.65
CA ASP A 53 -2.89 15.32 10.78
C ASP A 53 -2.88 14.58 12.13
N ASP A 54 -3.41 13.35 12.19
CA ASP A 54 -3.35 12.49 13.38
C ASP A 54 -1.95 11.85 13.59
N PHE A 55 -1.03 12.03 12.64
CA PHE A 55 0.30 11.44 12.68
C PHE A 55 1.39 12.52 12.75
N THR A 56 2.38 12.31 13.62
CA THR A 56 3.63 13.09 13.62
C THR A 56 4.68 12.35 12.79
N PRO A 57 5.17 12.91 11.66
CA PRO A 57 6.23 12.29 10.88
C PRO A 57 7.54 12.23 11.66
N ILE A 58 8.20 11.06 11.67
CA ILE A 58 9.47 10.85 12.36
C ILE A 58 10.63 10.86 11.37
N THR A 59 10.59 9.97 10.39
CA THR A 59 11.65 9.86 9.37
C THR A 59 11.15 9.11 8.14
N GLN A 60 11.78 9.36 7.00
CA GLN A 60 11.61 8.56 5.80
C GLN A 60 12.63 7.42 5.80
N LEU A 61 12.15 6.18 5.88
CA LEU A 61 13.03 5.00 5.90
C LEU A 61 13.58 4.65 4.51
N THR A 62 12.76 4.83 3.47
CA THR A 62 13.12 4.51 2.08
C THR A 62 12.67 5.63 1.14
N GLY A 63 13.57 6.08 0.26
CA GLY A 63 13.28 7.03 -0.79
C GLY A 63 12.91 6.33 -2.10
N GLY A 64 11.78 6.73 -2.71
CA GLY A 64 11.44 6.37 -4.10
C GLY A 64 11.33 4.88 -4.39
N THR A 65 10.21 4.25 -4.05
CA THR A 65 9.92 2.87 -4.49
C THR A 65 9.51 2.90 -5.96
N ALA A 66 10.32 2.27 -6.83
CA ALA A 66 9.92 2.04 -8.22
C ALA A 66 8.77 1.03 -8.26
N LEU A 67 7.64 1.45 -8.82
CA LEU A 67 6.50 0.56 -9.05
C LEU A 67 6.73 -0.20 -10.36
N ILE A 68 6.64 -1.52 -10.30
CA ILE A 68 6.90 -2.41 -11.44
C ILE A 68 5.67 -3.29 -11.66
N PHE A 69 5.20 -3.36 -12.90
CA PHE A 69 4.17 -4.31 -13.30
C PHE A 69 4.81 -5.57 -13.86
N CYS A 70 4.57 -6.71 -13.22
CA CYS A 70 5.15 -7.99 -13.57
C CYS A 70 4.09 -8.96 -14.11
N VAL A 71 4.50 -9.82 -15.03
CA VAL A 71 3.70 -10.93 -15.54
C VAL A 71 4.41 -12.26 -15.27
N LYS A 72 3.69 -13.39 -15.41
CA LYS A 72 4.35 -14.70 -15.37
C LYS A 72 5.38 -14.82 -16.52
N PRO A 73 6.46 -15.60 -16.35
CA PRO A 73 7.48 -15.77 -17.39
C PRO A 73 6.96 -16.30 -18.73
N ASP A 74 5.85 -17.02 -18.74
CA ASP A 74 5.19 -17.59 -19.93
C ASP A 74 4.06 -16.69 -20.48
N PHE A 75 3.88 -15.49 -19.93
CA PHE A 75 2.90 -14.55 -20.45
C PHE A 75 3.29 -14.12 -21.88
N PRO A 76 2.34 -14.10 -22.83
CA PRO A 76 2.63 -13.88 -24.25
C PRO A 76 2.83 -12.39 -24.58
N ALA A 77 3.75 -11.73 -23.87
CA ALA A 77 4.21 -10.37 -24.15
C ALA A 77 5.63 -10.19 -23.62
N SER A 78 6.49 -9.61 -24.45
CA SER A 78 7.90 -9.32 -24.11
C SER A 78 8.14 -7.87 -23.69
N ASN A 79 7.15 -7.00 -23.88
CA ASN A 79 7.23 -5.58 -23.57
C ASN A 79 5.84 -4.99 -23.27
N GLY A 80 5.80 -3.74 -22.81
CA GLY A 80 4.56 -3.08 -22.41
C GLY A 80 3.55 -2.87 -23.55
N LYS A 81 4.01 -2.70 -24.79
CA LYS A 81 3.11 -2.52 -25.95
C LYS A 81 2.39 -3.83 -26.26
N GLU A 82 3.13 -4.93 -26.38
CA GLU A 82 2.58 -6.27 -26.58
C GLU A 82 1.64 -6.67 -25.44
N PHE A 83 1.98 -6.32 -24.19
CA PHE A 83 1.13 -6.57 -23.05
C PHE A 83 -0.24 -5.90 -23.22
N VAL A 84 -0.27 -4.60 -23.53
CA VAL A 84 -1.50 -3.83 -23.71
C VAL A 84 -2.32 -4.36 -24.89
N GLU A 85 -1.69 -4.70 -26.00
CA GLU A 85 -2.37 -5.29 -27.16
C GLU A 85 -3.00 -6.63 -26.82
N HIS A 86 -2.25 -7.51 -26.15
CA HIS A 86 -2.70 -8.84 -25.77
C HIS A 86 -3.87 -8.82 -24.78
N VAL A 87 -3.80 -8.00 -23.72
CA VAL A 87 -4.91 -7.92 -22.75
C VAL A 87 -6.17 -7.30 -23.37
N LYS A 88 -6.04 -6.35 -24.29
CA LYS A 88 -7.19 -5.77 -25.02
C LYS A 88 -7.89 -6.79 -25.92
N GLN A 89 -7.13 -7.69 -26.55
CA GLN A 89 -7.68 -8.76 -27.38
C GLN A 89 -8.33 -9.88 -26.57
N ASN A 90 -8.08 -9.94 -25.27
CA ASN A 90 -8.55 -11.00 -24.38
C ASN A 90 -9.29 -10.40 -23.15
N PRO A 91 -10.43 -9.71 -23.35
CA PRO A 91 -11.20 -9.15 -22.24
C PRO A 91 -11.63 -10.27 -21.26
N ASP A 92 -11.73 -9.92 -19.99
CA ASP A 92 -12.18 -10.79 -18.87
C ASP A 92 -11.35 -12.07 -18.63
N LYS A 93 -10.26 -12.27 -19.37
CA LYS A 93 -9.39 -13.45 -19.25
C LYS A 93 -8.37 -13.35 -18.11
N TYR A 94 -7.97 -12.13 -17.73
CA TYR A 94 -6.89 -11.89 -16.78
C TYR A 94 -7.38 -11.15 -15.54
N SER A 95 -6.70 -11.41 -14.43
CA SER A 95 -6.78 -10.63 -13.20
C SER A 95 -5.38 -10.09 -12.86
N TYR A 96 -5.32 -9.06 -12.02
CA TYR A 96 -4.06 -8.53 -11.51
C TYR A 96 -4.13 -8.41 -9.97
N GLY A 97 -3.00 -8.65 -9.32
CA GLY A 97 -2.87 -8.50 -7.87
C GLY A 97 -2.69 -7.04 -7.46
N ASN A 98 -3.19 -6.68 -6.28
CA ASN A 98 -2.97 -5.38 -5.63
C ASN A 98 -3.08 -5.53 -4.10
N ASP A 99 -2.60 -4.55 -3.34
CA ASP A 99 -2.60 -4.56 -1.85
C ASP A 99 -3.97 -4.28 -1.20
N GLY A 100 -5.01 -4.10 -2.01
CA GLY A 100 -6.38 -3.79 -1.59
C GLY A 100 -6.99 -2.62 -2.35
N VAL A 101 -8.29 -2.38 -2.12
CA VAL A 101 -9.01 -1.25 -2.73
C VAL A 101 -8.34 0.07 -2.35
N GLY A 102 -7.99 0.89 -3.34
CA GLY A 102 -7.29 2.16 -3.13
C GLY A 102 -5.78 2.04 -2.89
N ALA A 103 -5.19 0.86 -3.12
CA ALA A 103 -3.75 0.68 -3.08
C ALA A 103 -3.02 1.30 -4.28
N LEU A 104 -1.77 1.70 -4.07
CA LEU A 104 -0.91 2.23 -5.13
C LEU A 104 -0.56 1.17 -6.17
N VAL A 105 -0.22 -0.06 -5.76
CA VAL A 105 -0.01 -1.30 -6.56
C VAL A 105 0.27 -2.47 -5.58
N GLN A 106 0.71 -3.64 -6.08
CA GLN A 106 1.34 -4.75 -5.36
C GLN A 106 2.82 -4.47 -5.05
#